data_AF-A0AAU0N4D8-F1
#
_entry.id   AF-A0AAU0N4D8-F1
#
_cell.length_a   1.000
_cell.length_b   1.000
_cell.length_c   1.000
_cell.angle_alpha   90.00
_cell.angle_beta   90.00
_cell.angle_gamma   90.00
#
_symmetry.space_group_name_H-M   'P 1'
#
loop_
_entity.id
_entity.type
_entity.pdbx_description
1 polymer ?
#
loop_
_entity_poly.entity_id
_entity_poly.type
_entity_poly.pdbx_seq_one_letter_code
_entity_poly.pdbx_strand_id
1 'polypeptide(L)'
;MNILNLEGNSLAVALIIAIFVALFVELVKLVDKKAILTSNLINLLSLLLGWSLAMVAMKLLDGQLDEFTFIGLGAGVASSGIYEIIKNIFGVKRDE
;
A
#
# COMPACT_ATOMS: atom_id res chain seq x y z
N MET A 1 -4.17 -27.95 2.14
CA MET A 1 -4.81 -26.64 1.90
C MET A 1 -4.36 -26.20 0.51
N ASN A 2 -5.28 -25.87 -0.40
CA ASN A 2 -4.99 -25.71 -1.83
C ASN A 2 -4.15 -24.45 -2.09
N ILE A 3 -3.02 -24.61 -2.76
CA ILE A 3 -2.00 -23.57 -3.01
C ILE A 3 -2.60 -22.41 -3.84
N LEU A 4 -3.53 -22.73 -4.75
CA LEU A 4 -4.30 -21.76 -5.55
C LEU A 4 -5.25 -20.86 -4.73
N ASN A 5 -5.70 -21.32 -3.55
CA ASN A 5 -6.54 -20.52 -2.66
C ASN A 5 -5.70 -19.59 -1.76
N LEU A 6 -4.42 -19.90 -1.55
CA LEU A 6 -3.50 -18.99 -0.86
C LEU A 6 -3.07 -17.84 -1.78
N GLU A 7 -2.65 -18.12 -3.02
CA GLU A 7 -2.19 -17.08 -3.95
C GLU A 7 -3.25 -16.01 -4.25
N GLY A 8 -4.50 -16.42 -4.48
CA GLY A 8 -5.60 -15.47 -4.70
C GLY A 8 -5.91 -14.59 -3.48
N ASN A 9 -5.72 -15.13 -2.28
CA ASN A 9 -5.95 -14.42 -1.02
C ASN A 9 -4.80 -13.43 -0.74
N SER A 10 -3.55 -13.85 -0.98
CA SER A 10 -2.36 -13.02 -0.84
C SER A 10 -2.37 -11.80 -1.78
N LEU A 11 -2.86 -11.99 -3.01
CA LEU A 11 -2.97 -10.90 -3.99
C LEU A 11 -4.07 -9.90 -3.61
N ALA A 12 -5.21 -10.38 -3.13
CA ALA A 12 -6.29 -9.53 -2.63
C ALA A 12 -5.85 -8.71 -1.40
N VAL A 13 -5.13 -9.35 -0.47
CA VAL A 13 -4.56 -8.70 0.72
C VAL A 13 -3.55 -7.62 0.32
N ALA A 14 -2.66 -7.92 -0.62
CA ALA A 14 -1.68 -6.96 -1.15
C ALA A 14 -2.38 -5.71 -1.73
N LEU A 15 -3.46 -5.92 -2.49
CA LEU A 15 -4.21 -4.84 -3.13
C LEU A 15 -4.92 -3.95 -2.09
N ILE A 16 -5.53 -4.54 -1.07
CA ILE A 16 -6.16 -3.81 0.04
C ILE A 16 -5.12 -2.98 0.80
N ILE A 17 -3.99 -3.59 1.17
CA ILE A 17 -2.89 -2.90 1.87
C ILE A 17 -2.37 -1.74 1.01
N ALA A 18 -2.15 -1.96 -0.28
CA ALA A 18 -1.66 -0.92 -1.19
C ALA A 18 -2.62 0.27 -1.29
N ILE A 19 -3.93 0.03 -1.35
CA ILE A 19 -4.95 1.11 -1.35
C ILE A 19 -4.90 1.89 -0.03
N PHE A 20 -4.84 1.20 1.11
CA PHE A 20 -4.75 1.85 2.42
C PHE A 20 -3.49 2.70 2.57
N VAL A 21 -2.34 2.18 2.14
CA VAL A 21 -1.07 2.90 2.19
C VAL A 21 -1.11 4.10 1.25
N ALA A 22 -1.66 3.96 0.04
CA ALA A 22 -1.81 5.07 -0.91
C ALA A 22 -2.68 6.20 -0.35
N LEU A 23 -3.81 5.86 0.28
CA LEU A 23 -4.67 6.85 0.95
C LEU A 23 -3.94 7.55 2.10
N PHE A 24 -3.19 6.81 2.92
CA PHE A 24 -2.40 7.37 4.00
C PHE A 24 -1.34 8.36 3.49
N VAL A 25 -0.58 7.98 2.46
CA VAL A 25 0.43 8.84 1.83
C VAL A 25 -0.18 10.14 1.34
N GLU A 26 -1.36 10.08 0.73
CA GLU A 26 -2.05 11.28 0.25
C GLU A 26 -2.53 12.17 1.40
N LEU A 27 -3.06 11.57 2.46
CA LEU A 27 -3.50 12.29 3.66
C LEU A 27 -2.32 12.99 4.34
N VAL A 28 -1.16 12.33 4.41
CA VAL A 28 0.09 12.92 4.91
C VAL A 28 0.53 14.10 4.03
N LYS A 29 0.51 13.96 2.70
CA LYS A 29 0.84 15.06 1.77
C LYS A 29 -0.13 16.24 1.89
N LEU A 30 -1.43 15.97 2.11
CA LEU A 30 -2.46 17.01 2.23
C LEU A 30 -2.33 17.78 3.56
N VAL A 31 -1.97 17.09 4.64
CA VAL A 31 -1.72 17.68 5.96
C VAL A 31 -0.38 18.42 5.99
N ASP A 32 0.64 17.92 5.31
CA ASP A 32 1.95 18.55 5.19
C ASP A 32 1.98 19.68 4.15
N LYS A 33 1.09 20.67 4.31
CA LYS A 33 1.01 21.87 3.45
C LYS A 33 2.30 22.72 3.44
N LYS A 34 3.21 22.46 4.38
CA LYS A 34 4.48 23.17 4.53
C LYS A 34 5.67 22.39 3.93
N ALA A 35 5.44 21.21 3.34
CA ALA A 35 6.47 20.33 2.79
C ALA A 35 7.62 20.05 3.76
N ILE A 36 7.31 19.91 5.06
CA ILE A 36 8.30 19.64 6.10
C ILE A 36 8.78 18.18 5.97
N LEU A 37 7.90 17.28 5.54
CA LEU A 37 8.21 15.90 5.25
C LEU A 37 8.79 15.80 3.84
N THR A 38 10.09 15.51 3.76
CA THR A 38 10.74 15.18 2.49
C THR A 38 10.09 13.95 1.85
N SER A 39 10.08 13.89 0.52
CA SER A 39 9.49 12.76 -0.23
C SER A 39 10.09 11.41 0.19
N ASN A 40 11.37 11.38 0.55
CA ASN A 40 12.03 10.18 1.08
C ASN A 40 11.43 9.72 2.41
N LEU A 41 11.09 10.64 3.31
CA LEU A 41 10.51 10.31 4.60
C LEU A 41 9.08 9.79 4.45
N ILE A 42 8.30 10.35 3.53
CA ILE A 42 6.94 9.87 3.19
C ILE A 42 7.01 8.45 2.62
N ASN A 43 7.97 8.16 1.74
CA ASN A 43 8.20 6.81 1.20
C ASN A 43 8.67 5.83 2.28
N LEU A 44 9.48 6.29 3.25
CA LEU A 44 9.88 5.45 4.37
C LEU A 44 8.68 5.11 5.28
N LEU A 45 7.81 6.09 5.51
CA LEU A 45 6.57 5.90 6.25
C LEU A 45 5.61 4.98 5.51
N SER A 46 5.50 5.07 4.18
CA SER A 46 4.64 4.18 3.38
C SER A 46 5.13 2.73 3.42
N LEU A 47 6.46 2.51 3.38
CA LEU A 47 7.09 1.21 3.56
C LEU A 47 6.81 0.62 4.95
N LEU A 48 7.03 1.41 6.01
CA LEU A 48 6.76 0.99 7.39
C LEU A 48 5.27 0.68 7.60
N LEU A 49 4.39 1.50 7.04
CA LEU A 49 2.95 1.31 7.15
C LEU A 49 2.49 0.06 6.38
N GLY A 50 2.95 -0.12 5.15
CA GLY A 50 2.65 -1.31 4.35
C GLY A 50 3.15 -2.60 4.99
N TRP A 51 4.38 -2.59 5.53
CA TRP A 51 4.93 -3.72 6.26
C TRP A 51 4.14 -4.03 7.54
N SER A 52 3.86 -3.02 8.37
CA SER A 52 3.10 -3.23 9.62
C SER A 52 1.69 -3.77 9.37
N LEU A 53 0.98 -3.27 8.35
CA LEU A 53 -0.33 -3.79 7.95
C LEU A 53 -0.24 -5.24 7.47
N ALA A 54 0.81 -5.59 6.74
CA ALA A 54 1.03 -6.97 6.31
C ALA A 54 1.37 -7.90 7.48
N MET A 55 2.09 -7.44 8.49
CA MET A 55 2.35 -8.23 9.71
C MET A 55 1.07 -8.48 10.51
N VAL A 56 0.13 -7.53 10.53
CA VAL A 56 -1.21 -7.74 11.12
C VAL A 56 -2.00 -8.75 10.29
N ALA A 57 -2.01 -8.62 8.96
CA ALA A 57 -2.69 -9.56 8.08
C ALA A 57 -2.12 -10.99 8.17
N MET A 58 -0.79 -11.12 8.29
CA MET A 58 -0.09 -12.39 8.52
C MET A 58 -0.64 -13.09 9.77
N LYS A 59 -0.77 -12.35 10.88
CA LYS A 59 -1.29 -12.89 12.14
C LYS A 59 -2.76 -13.29 12.07
N LEU A 60 -3.55 -12.64 11.21
CA LEU A 60 -4.98 -12.93 11.04
C LEU A 60 -5.25 -14.09 10.07
N LEU A 61 -4.32 -14.35 9.15
CA LEU A 61 -4.45 -15.35 8.09
C LEU A 61 -3.52 -16.56 8.29
N ASP A 62 -2.79 -16.61 9.41
CA ASP A 62 -1.75 -17.61 9.71
C ASP A 62 -0.76 -17.80 8.54
N GLY A 63 -0.33 -16.69 7.96
CA GLY A 63 0.54 -16.64 6.78
C GLY A 63 2.03 -16.79 7.09
N GLN A 64 2.84 -16.99 6.04
CA GLN A 64 4.30 -17.02 6.18
C GLN A 64 4.89 -15.61 6.29
N LEU A 65 5.88 -15.45 7.17
CA LEU A 65 6.51 -14.15 7.43
C LEU A 65 7.19 -13.57 6.20
N ASP A 66 7.85 -14.40 5.40
CA ASP A 66 8.56 -13.97 4.20
C ASP A 66 7.57 -13.43 3.16
N GLU A 67 6.49 -14.18 2.90
CA GLU A 67 5.44 -13.80 1.95
C GLU A 67 4.78 -12.47 2.31
N PHE A 68 4.33 -12.32 3.56
CA PHE A 68 3.66 -11.10 4.00
C PHE A 68 4.61 -9.91 4.12
N THR A 69 5.88 -10.14 4.44
CA THR A 69 6.90 -9.09 4.41
C THR A 69 7.08 -8.55 2.99
N PHE A 70 7.21 -9.44 1.99
CA PHE A 70 7.30 -9.03 0.59
C PHE A 70 6.04 -8.34 0.09
N ILE A 71 4.85 -8.83 0.47
CA ILE A 71 3.58 -8.20 0.13
C ILE A 71 3.50 -6.79 0.72
N GLY A 72 3.81 -6.62 2.00
CA GLY A 72 3.71 -5.33 2.69
C GLY A 72 4.71 -4.29 2.18
N LEU A 73 5.96 -4.69 1.97
CA LEU A 73 6.99 -3.81 1.42
C LEU A 73 6.70 -3.50 -0.06
N GLY A 74 6.33 -4.51 -0.85
CA GLY A 74 5.95 -4.35 -2.26
C GLY A 74 4.76 -3.42 -2.43
N ALA A 75 3.72 -3.57 -1.62
CA ALA A 75 2.57 -2.66 -1.57
C ALA A 75 2.98 -1.24 -1.13
N GLY A 76 3.90 -1.12 -0.16
CA GLY A 76 4.43 0.16 0.30
C GLY A 76 5.17 0.93 -0.79
N VAL A 77 6.00 0.25 -1.58
CA VAL A 77 6.69 0.83 -2.75
C VAL A 77 5.70 1.13 -3.88
N ALA A 78 4.82 0.18 -4.21
CA ALA A 78 3.89 0.30 -5.31
C ALA A 78 2.76 1.32 -5.03
N SER A 79 2.56 1.71 -3.77
CA SER A 79 1.50 2.65 -3.37
C SER A 79 1.56 3.98 -4.11
N SER A 80 2.77 4.47 -4.48
CA SER A 80 2.92 5.70 -5.27
C SER A 80 2.40 5.53 -6.70
N GLY A 81 2.60 4.37 -7.33
CA GLY A 81 2.11 4.08 -8.68
C GLY A 81 0.62 3.68 -8.70
N ILE A 82 0.16 2.94 -7.69
CA ILE A 82 -1.25 2.57 -7.53
C ILE A 82 -2.11 3.82 -7.31
N TYR A 83 -1.58 4.81 -6.58
CA TYR A 83 -2.24 6.11 -6.43
C TYR A 83 -2.45 6.82 -7.78
N GLU A 84 -1.43 6.88 -8.65
CA GLU A 84 -1.56 7.50 -9.99
C GLU A 84 -2.60 6.77 -10.85
N ILE A 85 -2.63 5.44 -10.78
CA ILE A 85 -3.61 4.63 -11.50
C ILE A 85 -5.03 4.89 -10.97
N ILE A 86 -5.23 4.87 -9.65
CA ILE A 86 -6.53 5.15 -9.03
C ILE A 86 -6.97 6.59 -9.34
N LYS A 87 -6.06 7.55 -9.28
CA LYS A 87 -6.32 8.94 -9.65
C LYS A 87 -6.66 9.09 -11.13
N ASN A 88 -6.05 8.33 -12.04
CA ASN A 88 -6.42 8.36 -13.45
C ASN A 88 -7.77 7.67 -13.73
N ILE A 89 -8.16 6.69 -12.92
CA ILE A 89 -9.43 5.97 -13.06
C ILE A 89 -10.60 6.78 -12.45
N PHE A 90 -10.39 7.37 -11.27
CA PHE A 90 -11.42 8.11 -10.52
C PHE A 90 -11.34 9.63 -10.72
N GLY A 91 -10.18 10.15 -11.09
CA GLY A 91 -9.99 11.52 -11.51
C GLY A 91 -10.51 11.68 -12.93
N VAL A 92 -11.79 12.04 -13.00
CA VAL A 92 -12.37 13.00 -13.92
C VAL A 92 -11.31 13.58 -14.85
N LYS A 93 -11.43 13.27 -16.15
CA LYS A 93 -10.93 14.11 -17.23
C LYS A 93 -11.23 15.56 -16.88
N ARG A 94 -10.25 16.28 -16.32
CA ARG A 94 -10.21 17.73 -16.49
C ARG A 94 -9.62 17.88 -17.87
N ASP A 95 -10.53 17.86 -18.83
CA ASP A 95 -10.28 18.31 -20.19
C ASP A 95 -9.66 19.71 -20.07
N GLU A 96 -8.37 19.81 -20.41
CA GLU A 96 -7.79 21.02 -20.96
C GLU A 96 -8.14 21.09 -22.45
#